data_AF-A0A3D4FRT0-F1
#
_entry.id   AF-A0A3D4FRT0-F1
#
_cell.length_a   1.000
_cell.length_b   1.000
_cell.length_c   1.000
_cell.angle_alpha   90.00
_cell.angle_beta   90.00
_cell.angle_gamma   90.00
#
_symmetry.space_group_name_H-M   'P 1'
#
loop_
_entity.id
_entity.type
_entity.pdbx_description
1 polymer ?
#
loop_
_entity_poly.entity_id
_entity_poly.type
_entity_poly.pdbx_seq_one_letter_code
_entity_poly.pdbx_strand_id
1 'polypeptide(L)'
;MSEQNHSEIVEANGHLIDSRLLTSVFDKVIERGARFDVLEFSIGRTNDEFSHLRLRVTTDTARALNDLLEELIPLGCHSQPQCSARLEEAGRGCVPENFYSTTNHRTQVRHDDRWIEVEEQRMDAVIVVSEARAECRKLRDVRVGELVVCGVEGIRVLPEFQERDRLGFAFMMNDVSTERRVEVSVRRVVQMMRDVKASGGRIVVVAGPVVVHSGGGSYLSRLVRRGWVDGLLAGNALAVHDVEHAFFGTSLGVDLDAGVAVDEGHKNHMRAINRIR
;
A
#
# COMPACT_ATOMS: atom_id res chain seq x y z
N MET A 1 -30.37 -31.40 -15.23
CA MET A 1 -30.42 -30.19 -14.38
C MET A 1 -29.59 -29.15 -15.11
N SER A 2 -30.19 -28.07 -15.59
CA SER A 2 -29.48 -27.00 -16.30
C SER A 2 -28.48 -26.35 -15.35
N GLU A 3 -27.18 -26.47 -15.63
CA GLU A 3 -26.13 -25.69 -14.99
C GLU A 3 -26.43 -24.21 -15.24
N GLN A 4 -26.92 -23.51 -14.21
CA GLN A 4 -27.08 -22.06 -14.27
C GLN A 4 -25.69 -21.45 -14.14
N ASN A 5 -25.03 -21.27 -15.28
CA ASN A 5 -23.76 -20.58 -15.33
C ASN A 5 -23.98 -19.10 -15.01
N HIS A 6 -23.20 -18.58 -14.05
CA HIS A 6 -23.22 -17.18 -13.64
C HIS A 6 -22.07 -16.45 -14.33
N SER A 7 -22.40 -15.41 -15.09
CA SER A 7 -21.39 -14.66 -15.85
C SER A 7 -21.52 -13.15 -15.67
N GLU A 8 -20.38 -12.46 -15.60
CA GLU A 8 -20.28 -11.00 -15.53
C GLU A 8 -19.31 -10.50 -16.60
N ILE A 9 -19.52 -9.29 -17.12
CA ILE A 9 -18.54 -8.62 -17.98
C ILE A 9 -17.72 -7.68 -17.10
N VAL A 10 -16.40 -7.84 -17.14
CA VAL A 10 -15.44 -6.97 -16.46
C VAL A 10 -14.58 -6.23 -17.47
N GLU A 11 -14.25 -4.98 -17.14
CA GLU A 11 -13.37 -4.12 -17.93
C GLU A 11 -12.16 -3.69 -17.12
N ALA A 12 -11.01 -3.59 -17.78
CA ALA A 12 -9.78 -3.07 -17.22
C ALA A 12 -9.11 -2.11 -18.20
N ASN A 13 -8.57 -1.02 -17.67
CA ASN A 13 -7.87 0.02 -18.43
C ASN A 13 -6.54 0.34 -17.76
N GLY A 14 -5.47 0.40 -18.54
CA GLY A 14 -4.15 0.80 -18.05
C GLY A 14 -3.02 0.15 -18.84
N HIS A 15 -1.80 0.14 -18.28
CA HIS A 15 -0.67 -0.57 -18.88
C HIS A 15 -0.74 -2.08 -18.60
N LEU A 16 -1.79 -2.74 -19.10
CA LEU A 16 -2.17 -4.11 -18.72
C LEU A 16 -1.07 -5.14 -19.00
N ILE A 17 -0.31 -4.94 -20.09
CA ILE A 17 0.78 -5.84 -20.50
C ILE A 17 2.05 -5.54 -19.70
N ASP A 18 2.42 -4.26 -19.58
CA ASP A 18 3.68 -3.87 -18.96
C ASP A 18 3.66 -4.15 -17.46
N SER A 19 2.60 -3.77 -16.77
CA SER A 19 2.44 -4.01 -15.32
C SER A 19 2.00 -5.44 -14.98
N ARG A 20 2.02 -6.38 -15.94
CA ARG A 20 1.59 -7.79 -15.80
C ARG A 20 0.15 -8.00 -15.31
N LEU A 21 -0.66 -6.95 -15.25
CA LEU A 21 -2.05 -7.01 -14.79
C LEU A 21 -2.88 -7.98 -15.64
N LEU A 22 -2.66 -8.01 -16.96
CA LEU A 22 -3.36 -8.93 -17.86
C LEU A 22 -3.12 -10.39 -17.48
N THR A 23 -1.86 -10.76 -17.23
CA THR A 23 -1.49 -12.11 -16.81
C THR A 23 -2.09 -12.43 -15.44
N SER A 24 -1.97 -11.52 -14.47
CA SER A 24 -2.55 -11.71 -13.14
C SER A 24 -4.07 -11.87 -13.15
N VAL A 25 -4.78 -11.14 -14.02
CA VAL A 25 -6.23 -11.29 -14.20
C VAL A 25 -6.56 -12.70 -14.69
N PHE A 26 -5.89 -13.19 -15.73
CA PHE A 26 -6.13 -14.54 -16.24
C PHE A 26 -5.76 -15.63 -15.23
N ASP A 27 -4.63 -15.48 -14.55
CA ASP A 27 -4.19 -16.41 -13.51
C ASP A 27 -5.26 -16.52 -12.40
N LYS A 28 -5.81 -15.40 -11.93
CA LYS A 28 -6.87 -15.39 -10.91
C LYS A 28 -8.15 -16.10 -11.36
N VAL A 29 -8.58 -15.86 -12.60
CA VAL A 29 -9.74 -16.55 -13.17
C VAL A 29 -9.50 -18.06 -13.21
N ILE A 30 -8.31 -18.48 -13.67
CA ILE A 30 -7.94 -19.91 -13.78
C ILE A 30 -7.81 -20.56 -12.38
N GLU A 31 -7.18 -19.89 -11.42
CA GLU A 31 -7.02 -20.35 -10.04
C GLU A 31 -8.38 -20.62 -9.37
N ARG A 32 -9.39 -19.80 -9.66
CA ARG A 32 -10.76 -19.96 -9.17
C ARG A 32 -11.59 -20.99 -9.96
N GLY A 33 -10.99 -21.67 -10.94
CA GLY A 33 -11.67 -22.66 -11.79
C GLY A 33 -12.71 -22.05 -12.73
N ALA A 34 -12.68 -20.73 -12.92
CA ALA A 34 -13.61 -20.00 -13.75
C ALA A 34 -13.19 -20.03 -15.23
N ARG A 35 -14.14 -19.76 -16.12
CA ARG A 35 -13.88 -19.61 -17.57
C ARG A 35 -13.88 -18.14 -17.93
N PHE A 36 -13.08 -17.76 -18.91
CA PHE A 36 -13.12 -16.42 -19.48
C PHE A 36 -13.25 -16.41 -21.00
N ASP A 37 -13.96 -15.41 -21.52
CA ASP A 37 -14.04 -15.07 -22.94
C ASP A 37 -13.61 -13.61 -23.13
N VAL A 38 -12.52 -13.39 -23.87
CA VAL A 38 -12.09 -12.04 -24.23
C VAL A 38 -13.04 -11.48 -25.28
N LEU A 39 -13.82 -10.46 -24.92
CA LEU A 39 -14.79 -9.83 -25.82
C LEU A 39 -14.14 -8.75 -26.68
N GLU A 40 -13.23 -7.99 -26.08
CA GLU A 40 -12.50 -6.92 -26.75
C GLU A 40 -11.14 -6.73 -26.09
N PHE A 41 -10.11 -6.55 -26.90
CA PHE A 41 -8.79 -6.19 -26.43
C PHE A 41 -8.14 -5.21 -27.40
N SER A 42 -7.76 -4.04 -26.88
CA SER A 42 -7.07 -3.00 -27.63
C SER A 42 -5.75 -2.67 -26.93
N ILE A 43 -4.65 -2.75 -27.67
CA ILE A 43 -3.31 -2.50 -27.17
C ILE A 43 -2.94 -1.04 -27.46
N GLY A 44 -2.43 -0.33 -26.45
CA GLY A 44 -1.84 1.00 -26.62
C GLY A 44 -0.68 0.96 -27.62
N ARG A 45 -0.59 1.95 -28.51
CA ARG A 45 0.41 1.92 -29.61
C ARG A 45 1.80 2.33 -29.14
N THR A 46 1.87 3.02 -28.02
CA THR A 46 3.10 3.49 -27.38
C THR A 46 3.15 3.03 -25.93
N ASN A 47 4.31 3.16 -25.30
CA ASN A 47 4.51 2.85 -23.89
C ASN A 47 3.71 3.76 -22.93
N ASP A 48 3.22 4.91 -23.42
CA ASP A 48 2.43 5.86 -22.63
C ASP A 48 0.91 5.67 -22.85
N GLU A 49 0.51 4.94 -23.88
CA GLU A 49 -0.89 4.68 -24.20
C GLU A 49 -1.45 3.48 -23.40
N PHE A 50 -2.64 3.65 -22.82
CA PHE A 50 -3.32 2.59 -22.10
C PHE A 50 -3.85 1.51 -23.05
N SER A 51 -3.79 0.27 -22.59
CA SER A 51 -4.51 -0.86 -23.17
C SER A 51 -5.89 -1.01 -22.51
N HIS A 52 -6.87 -1.47 -23.28
CA HIS A 52 -8.23 -1.73 -22.84
C HIS A 52 -8.55 -3.23 -22.98
N LEU A 53 -9.09 -3.83 -21.94
CA LEU A 53 -9.57 -5.20 -21.92
C LEU A 53 -11.04 -5.24 -21.50
N ARG A 54 -11.84 -5.99 -22.25
CA ARG A 54 -13.19 -6.38 -21.87
C ARG A 54 -13.31 -7.89 -21.90
N LEU A 55 -13.65 -8.46 -20.75
CA LEU A 55 -13.60 -9.89 -20.47
C LEU A 55 -14.95 -10.34 -19.92
N ARG A 56 -15.51 -11.43 -20.43
CA ARG A 56 -16.61 -12.13 -19.74
C ARG A 56 -16.00 -13.20 -18.86
N VAL A 57 -16.32 -13.22 -17.58
CA VAL A 57 -15.95 -14.31 -16.66
C VAL A 57 -17.19 -15.13 -16.31
N THR A 58 -17.06 -16.45 -16.23
CA THR A 58 -18.17 -17.37 -15.98
C THR A 58 -17.78 -18.38 -14.90
N THR A 59 -18.67 -18.59 -13.95
CA THR A 59 -18.53 -19.55 -12.85
C THR A 59 -19.81 -20.38 -12.67
N ASP A 60 -19.71 -21.47 -11.92
CA ASP A 60 -20.84 -22.39 -11.69
C ASP A 60 -21.85 -21.86 -10.66
N THR A 61 -21.48 -20.88 -9.83
CA THR A 61 -22.34 -20.34 -8.77
C THR A 61 -22.18 -18.83 -8.60
N ALA A 62 -23.26 -18.14 -8.19
CA ALA A 62 -23.22 -16.70 -7.91
C ALA A 62 -22.18 -16.32 -6.84
N ARG A 63 -21.97 -17.17 -5.83
CA ARG A 63 -20.96 -16.94 -4.79
C ARG A 63 -19.55 -16.98 -5.36
N ALA A 64 -19.24 -17.99 -6.18
CA ALA A 64 -17.93 -18.08 -6.83
C ALA A 64 -17.67 -16.90 -7.77
N LEU A 65 -18.70 -16.39 -8.45
CA LEU A 65 -18.61 -15.19 -9.27
C LEU A 65 -18.24 -13.97 -8.41
N ASN A 66 -18.94 -13.74 -7.30
CA ASN A 66 -18.65 -12.61 -6.40
C ASN A 66 -17.24 -12.68 -5.82
N ASP A 67 -16.84 -13.85 -5.32
CA ASP A 67 -15.48 -14.08 -4.80
C ASP A 67 -14.40 -13.78 -5.88
N LEU A 68 -14.66 -14.15 -7.14
CA LEU A 68 -13.76 -13.85 -8.25
C LEU A 68 -13.72 -12.34 -8.54
N LEU A 69 -14.87 -11.66 -8.58
CA LEU A 69 -14.94 -10.21 -8.82
C LEU A 69 -14.18 -9.42 -7.74
N GLU A 70 -14.29 -9.84 -6.47
CA GLU A 70 -13.51 -9.27 -5.35
C GLU A 70 -11.99 -9.37 -5.58
N GLU A 71 -11.51 -10.47 -6.15
CA GLU A 71 -10.09 -10.64 -6.47
C GLU A 71 -9.63 -9.86 -7.71
N LEU A 72 -10.53 -9.60 -8.65
CA LEU A 72 -10.22 -8.87 -9.88
C LEU A 72 -10.19 -7.35 -9.67
N ILE A 73 -10.96 -6.82 -8.70
CA ILE A 73 -11.01 -5.38 -8.42
C ILE A 73 -9.63 -4.78 -8.12
N PRO A 74 -8.81 -5.34 -7.20
CA PRO A 74 -7.46 -4.85 -6.94
C PRO A 74 -6.54 -4.82 -8.16
N LEU A 75 -6.85 -5.59 -9.20
CA LEU A 75 -6.12 -5.62 -10.48
C LEU A 75 -6.61 -4.55 -11.48
N GLY A 76 -7.56 -3.71 -11.07
CA GLY A 76 -8.14 -2.64 -11.88
C GLY A 76 -9.34 -3.06 -12.72
N CYS A 77 -9.85 -4.28 -12.52
CA CYS A 77 -11.09 -4.71 -13.15
C CYS A 77 -12.31 -4.08 -12.47
N HIS A 78 -13.35 -3.78 -13.24
CA HIS A 78 -14.64 -3.34 -12.72
C HIS A 78 -15.77 -3.90 -13.58
N SER A 79 -16.91 -4.22 -12.96
CA SER A 79 -18.05 -4.84 -13.63
C SER A 79 -18.83 -3.88 -14.54
N GLN A 80 -19.50 -4.45 -15.54
CA GLN A 80 -20.41 -3.79 -16.48
C GLN A 80 -21.77 -4.49 -16.51
N PRO A 81 -22.91 -3.77 -16.39
CA PRO A 81 -23.01 -2.32 -16.40
C PRO A 81 -22.51 -1.69 -15.10
N GLN A 82 -21.87 -0.53 -15.22
CA GLN A 82 -21.47 0.23 -14.04
C GLN A 82 -22.72 0.64 -13.25
N CYS A 83 -22.82 0.17 -12.01
CA CYS A 83 -23.89 0.50 -11.05
C CYS A 83 -23.38 1.45 -9.97
N SER A 84 -24.29 2.15 -9.29
CA SER A 84 -23.95 2.88 -8.06
C SER A 84 -23.55 1.89 -6.97
N ALA A 85 -22.63 2.31 -6.12
CA ALA A 85 -22.18 1.52 -5.00
C ALA A 85 -23.32 1.25 -4.04
N ARG A 86 -23.37 0.02 -3.53
CA ARG A 86 -24.32 -0.38 -2.51
C ARG A 86 -23.89 0.23 -1.19
N LEU A 87 -24.79 0.95 -0.55
CA LEU A 87 -24.54 1.63 0.72
C LEU A 87 -25.47 1.06 1.79
N GLU A 88 -24.92 0.78 2.97
CA GLU A 88 -25.68 0.34 4.14
C GLU A 88 -25.28 1.15 5.37
N GLU A 89 -26.24 1.42 6.25
CA GLU A 89 -26.01 2.20 7.47
C GLU A 89 -25.20 1.41 8.50
N ALA A 90 -24.20 2.06 9.09
CA ALA A 90 -23.45 1.51 10.20
C ALA A 90 -24.28 1.42 11.48
N GLY A 91 -24.14 0.30 12.19
CA GLY A 91 -24.81 0.03 13.46
C GLY A 91 -24.06 0.59 14.67
N ARG A 92 -24.55 0.26 15.88
CA ARG A 92 -23.91 0.69 17.13
C ARG A 92 -22.63 -0.11 17.40
N GLY A 93 -21.49 0.47 17.02
CA GLY A 93 -20.16 -0.12 17.25
C GLY A 93 -19.76 -1.20 16.25
N CYS A 94 -20.46 -1.28 15.11
CA CYS A 94 -20.16 -2.21 14.03
C CYS A 94 -20.50 -1.58 12.66
N VAL A 95 -19.82 -2.07 11.63
CA VAL A 95 -20.15 -1.82 10.22
C VAL A 95 -20.96 -3.01 9.67
N PRO A 96 -21.67 -2.87 8.54
CA PRO A 96 -22.39 -3.96 7.90
C PRO A 96 -21.49 -5.17 7.61
N GLU A 97 -22.02 -6.40 7.65
CA GLU A 97 -21.20 -7.62 7.47
C GLU A 97 -20.50 -7.68 6.11
N ASN A 98 -21.14 -7.17 5.06
CA ASN A 98 -20.66 -7.23 3.69
C ASN A 98 -19.92 -5.95 3.26
N PHE A 99 -19.26 -5.24 4.19
CA PHE A 99 -18.51 -4.02 3.87
C PHE A 99 -17.34 -4.30 2.92
N TYR A 100 -17.03 -3.36 2.04
CA TYR A 100 -15.83 -3.43 1.21
C TYR A 100 -14.58 -3.10 2.04
N SER A 101 -13.63 -4.04 2.14
CA SER A 101 -12.34 -3.82 2.80
C SER A 101 -11.34 -3.21 1.82
N THR A 102 -10.86 -2.01 2.12
CA THR A 102 -10.01 -1.23 1.21
C THR A 102 -8.59 -1.79 1.07
N THR A 103 -7.98 -1.53 -0.09
CA THR A 103 -6.54 -1.77 -0.34
C THR A 103 -5.74 -0.47 -0.10
N ASN A 104 -4.41 -0.52 -0.31
CA ASN A 104 -3.57 0.68 -0.34
C ASN A 104 -3.63 1.45 -1.66
N HIS A 105 -4.28 0.93 -2.70
CA HIS A 105 -4.36 1.58 -4.00
C HIS A 105 -5.46 2.64 -4.05
N ARG A 106 -5.29 3.67 -4.88
CA ARG A 106 -6.30 4.71 -5.11
C ARG A 106 -7.61 4.06 -5.53
N THR A 107 -8.69 4.42 -4.85
CA THR A 107 -10.01 3.84 -5.09
C THR A 107 -10.99 4.94 -5.48
N GLN A 108 -11.91 4.63 -6.38
CA GLN A 108 -13.06 5.45 -6.72
C GLN A 108 -14.34 4.67 -6.42
N VAL A 109 -15.36 5.38 -5.95
CA VAL A 109 -16.68 4.82 -5.69
C VAL A 109 -17.70 5.58 -6.51
N ARG A 110 -18.62 4.85 -7.14
CA ARG A 110 -19.71 5.43 -7.93
C ARG A 110 -20.90 5.73 -7.03
N HIS A 111 -21.26 6.99 -6.89
CA HIS A 111 -22.41 7.44 -6.11
C HIS A 111 -23.10 8.59 -6.85
N ASP A 112 -24.44 8.59 -6.89
CA ASP A 112 -25.25 9.55 -7.66
C ASP A 112 -24.77 9.75 -9.11
N ASP A 113 -24.54 8.62 -9.81
CA ASP A 113 -24.04 8.56 -11.18
C ASP A 113 -22.67 9.19 -11.43
N ARG A 114 -21.90 9.49 -10.37
CA ARG A 114 -20.56 10.08 -10.46
C ARG A 114 -19.52 9.20 -9.81
N TRP A 115 -18.34 9.16 -10.40
CA TRP A 115 -17.15 8.57 -9.78
C TRP A 115 -16.54 9.58 -8.81
N ILE A 116 -16.50 9.23 -7.53
CA ILE A 116 -15.92 10.02 -6.45
C ILE A 116 -14.60 9.37 -6.06
N GLU A 117 -13.52 10.14 -6.01
CA GLU A 117 -12.24 9.66 -5.50
C GLU A 117 -12.32 9.50 -3.98
N VAL A 118 -11.85 8.35 -3.48
CA VAL A 118 -11.84 8.05 -2.05
C VAL A 118 -10.66 8.75 -1.39
N GLU A 119 -10.95 9.59 -0.40
CA GLU A 119 -9.96 10.33 0.37
C GLU A 119 -9.35 9.49 1.50
N GLU A 120 -8.20 9.93 2.02
CA GLU A 120 -7.48 9.29 3.14
C GLU A 120 -7.17 7.79 2.89
N GLN A 121 -6.88 7.45 1.63
CA GLN A 121 -6.68 6.07 1.16
C GLN A 121 -5.71 5.28 2.05
N ARG A 122 -6.15 4.09 2.47
CA ARG A 122 -5.35 3.15 3.26
C ARG A 122 -5.95 1.76 3.19
N MET A 123 -5.12 0.75 3.40
CA MET A 123 -5.58 -0.63 3.57
C MET A 123 -6.30 -0.82 4.91
N ASP A 124 -7.10 -1.90 4.98
CA ASP A 124 -7.81 -2.35 6.19
C ASP A 124 -8.71 -1.26 6.78
N ALA A 125 -9.48 -0.60 5.90
CA ALA A 125 -10.47 0.39 6.24
C ALA A 125 -11.79 0.10 5.52
N VAL A 126 -12.82 0.86 5.88
CA VAL A 126 -14.09 0.90 5.16
C VAL A 126 -14.21 2.22 4.42
N ILE A 127 -15.03 2.27 3.38
CA ILE A 127 -15.34 3.52 2.68
C ILE A 127 -16.66 4.05 3.23
N VAL A 128 -16.63 5.23 3.84
CA VAL A 128 -17.82 5.97 4.25
C VAL A 128 -18.17 6.98 3.18
N VAL A 129 -19.44 7.03 2.77
CA VAL A 129 -19.95 7.97 1.77
C VAL A 129 -20.88 8.98 2.43
N SER A 130 -20.69 10.25 2.11
CA SER A 130 -21.56 11.35 2.57
C SER A 130 -21.74 12.35 1.44
N GLU A 131 -22.98 12.58 1.00
CA GLU A 131 -23.33 13.47 -0.11
C GLU A 131 -22.41 13.30 -1.33
N ALA A 132 -21.41 14.18 -1.50
CA ALA A 132 -20.49 14.18 -2.64
C ALA A 132 -19.06 13.72 -2.31
N ARG A 133 -18.85 13.10 -1.13
CA ARG A 133 -17.51 12.72 -0.64
C ARG A 133 -17.47 11.26 -0.21
N ALA A 134 -16.34 10.62 -0.47
CA ALA A 134 -16.03 9.26 -0.01
C ALA A 134 -14.69 9.29 0.75
N GLU A 135 -14.63 8.64 1.90
CA GLU A 135 -13.44 8.67 2.78
C GLU A 135 -13.16 7.29 3.37
N CYS A 136 -11.89 6.88 3.36
CA CYS A 136 -11.44 5.70 4.09
C CYS A 136 -11.45 5.95 5.60
N ARG A 137 -12.22 5.16 6.36
CA ARG A 137 -12.24 5.20 7.83
C ARG A 137 -11.89 3.86 8.47
N LYS A 138 -11.17 3.91 9.59
CA LYS A 138 -10.97 2.73 10.44
C LYS A 138 -12.32 2.29 10.99
N LEU A 139 -12.52 0.98 11.16
CA LEU A 139 -13.75 0.44 11.74
C LEU A 139 -14.15 1.10 13.07
N ARG A 140 -13.17 1.38 13.94
CA ARG A 140 -13.40 2.03 15.25
C ARG A 140 -13.78 3.52 15.18
N ASP A 141 -13.60 4.16 14.03
CA ASP A 141 -13.85 5.59 13.82
C ASP A 141 -15.19 5.84 13.08
N VAL A 142 -15.91 4.77 12.70
CA VAL A 142 -17.24 4.85 12.06
C VAL A 142 -18.32 5.14 13.11
N ARG A 143 -19.25 6.03 12.76
CA ARG A 143 -20.37 6.44 13.62
C ARG A 143 -21.67 5.78 13.16
N VAL A 144 -22.61 5.66 14.11
CA VAL A 144 -23.93 5.09 13.85
C VAL A 144 -24.66 5.92 12.79
N GLY A 145 -25.27 5.25 11.81
CA GLY A 145 -26.02 5.87 10.72
C GLY A 145 -25.16 6.38 9.56
N GLU A 146 -23.82 6.26 9.62
CA GLU A 146 -22.98 6.57 8.46
C GLU A 146 -23.13 5.51 7.37
N LEU A 147 -23.18 5.93 6.11
CA LEU A 147 -23.33 5.04 4.96
C LEU A 147 -21.98 4.43 4.59
N VAL A 148 -21.90 3.10 4.67
CA VAL A 148 -20.71 2.31 4.37
C VAL A 148 -20.89 1.57 3.05
N VAL A 149 -19.88 1.62 2.19
CA VAL A 149 -19.84 0.84 0.94
C VAL A 149 -19.79 -0.65 1.24
N CYS A 150 -20.71 -1.39 0.64
CA CYS A 150 -20.84 -2.84 0.78
C CYS A 150 -20.76 -3.52 -0.58
N GLY A 151 -20.23 -4.74 -0.60
CA GLY A 151 -20.02 -5.50 -1.83
C GLY A 151 -18.93 -4.90 -2.73
N VAL A 152 -19.08 -5.15 -4.02
CA VAL A 152 -18.08 -4.82 -5.06
C VAL A 152 -18.64 -3.88 -6.13
N GLU A 153 -19.95 -3.66 -6.10
CA GLU A 153 -20.69 -2.81 -7.00
C GLU A 153 -20.22 -1.36 -6.90
N GLY A 154 -20.03 -0.71 -8.05
CA GLY A 154 -19.65 0.70 -8.10
C GLY A 154 -18.27 1.01 -7.52
N ILE A 155 -17.37 0.03 -7.42
CA ILE A 155 -15.99 0.22 -6.95
C ILE A 155 -15.02 0.12 -8.13
N ARG A 156 -14.07 1.05 -8.19
CA ARG A 156 -12.97 1.02 -9.15
C ARG A 156 -11.67 1.29 -8.41
N VAL A 157 -10.79 0.30 -8.36
CA VAL A 157 -9.41 0.49 -7.90
C VAL A 157 -8.55 0.89 -9.09
N LEU A 158 -7.63 1.82 -8.86
CA LEU A 158 -6.65 2.31 -9.83
C LEU A 158 -5.27 1.80 -9.38
N PRO A 159 -4.83 0.64 -9.88
CA PRO A 159 -3.49 0.14 -9.59
C PRO A 159 -2.44 1.14 -10.07
N GLU A 160 -1.33 1.24 -9.32
CA GLU A 160 -0.21 2.05 -9.77
C GLU A 160 0.48 1.40 -10.98
N PHE A 161 0.98 2.23 -11.88
CA PHE A 161 1.84 1.76 -12.95
C PHE A 161 3.10 1.12 -12.36
N GLN A 162 3.28 -0.17 -12.65
CA GLN A 162 4.55 -0.85 -12.41
C GLN A 162 5.29 -0.92 -13.74
N GLU A 163 6.42 -0.20 -13.81
CA GLU A 163 7.33 -0.30 -14.94
C GLU A 163 7.94 -1.71 -14.95
N ARG A 164 8.03 -2.34 -16.13
CA ARG A 164 8.66 -3.66 -16.24
C ARG A 164 10.10 -3.61 -15.76
N ASP A 165 10.44 -4.48 -14.82
CA ASP A 165 11.82 -4.89 -14.66
C ASP A 165 12.24 -5.57 -15.97
N ARG A 166 13.11 -4.90 -16.74
CA ARG A 166 13.54 -5.31 -18.10
C ARG A 166 14.37 -6.60 -18.14
N LEU A 167 14.45 -7.33 -17.04
CA LEU A 167 15.30 -8.51 -16.90
C LEU A 167 14.44 -9.77 -17.07
N GLY A 168 14.33 -10.24 -18.31
CA GLY A 168 13.56 -11.44 -18.67
C GLY A 168 14.03 -12.73 -17.99
N PHE A 169 15.27 -12.77 -17.50
CA PHE A 169 15.81 -13.79 -16.60
C PHE A 169 17.01 -13.22 -15.85
N ALA A 170 17.01 -13.27 -14.52
CA ALA A 170 18.15 -12.87 -13.69
C ALA A 170 18.22 -13.72 -12.42
N PHE A 171 19.44 -14.05 -11.99
CA PHE A 171 19.67 -14.68 -10.69
C PHE A 171 19.59 -13.63 -9.58
N MET A 172 19.10 -14.03 -8.39
CA MET A 172 18.93 -13.15 -7.22
C MET A 172 17.90 -12.02 -7.39
N MET A 173 16.72 -12.34 -7.96
CA MET A 173 15.60 -11.40 -8.12
C MET A 173 14.85 -11.08 -6.82
N ASN A 174 15.00 -11.89 -5.76
CA ASN A 174 14.36 -11.59 -4.47
C ASN A 174 14.92 -10.29 -3.87
N ASP A 175 14.04 -9.46 -3.31
CA ASP A 175 14.37 -8.10 -2.83
C ASP A 175 15.38 -8.06 -1.68
N VAL A 176 15.54 -9.18 -0.96
CA VAL A 176 16.41 -9.27 0.22
C VAL A 176 17.51 -10.30 -0.02
N SER A 177 18.72 -9.82 -0.30
CA SER A 177 19.94 -10.63 -0.35
C SER A 177 21.12 -9.86 0.24
N THR A 178 21.85 -10.50 1.15
CA THR A 178 23.08 -9.98 1.76
C THR A 178 24.26 -9.96 0.79
N GLU A 179 24.16 -10.63 -0.35
CA GLU A 179 25.21 -10.74 -1.37
C GLU A 179 25.08 -9.64 -2.46
N ARG A 180 24.06 -8.77 -2.38
CA ARG A 180 23.94 -7.62 -3.27
C ARG A 180 24.94 -6.52 -2.90
N ARG A 181 25.51 -5.87 -3.92
CA ARG A 181 26.37 -4.69 -3.74
C ARG A 181 25.57 -3.52 -3.17
N VAL A 182 25.74 -3.26 -1.88
CA VAL A 182 25.05 -2.20 -1.13
C VAL A 182 25.23 -0.84 -1.81
N GLU A 183 26.39 -0.57 -2.43
CA GLU A 183 26.67 0.72 -3.09
C GLU A 183 25.72 1.00 -4.25
N VAL A 184 25.27 -0.03 -4.98
CA VAL A 184 24.35 0.14 -6.11
C VAL A 184 22.97 0.52 -5.58
N SER A 185 22.48 -0.17 -4.56
CA SER A 185 21.21 0.14 -3.90
C SER A 185 21.23 1.54 -3.28
N VAL A 186 22.33 1.91 -2.61
CA VAL A 186 22.50 3.26 -2.04
C VAL A 186 22.46 4.34 -3.12
N ARG A 187 23.11 4.14 -4.27
CA ARG A 187 23.03 5.11 -5.39
C ARG A 187 21.60 5.28 -5.90
N ARG A 188 20.84 4.19 -6.02
CA ARG A 188 19.43 4.24 -6.42
C ARG A 188 18.60 5.02 -5.40
N VAL A 189 18.77 4.75 -4.11
CA VAL A 189 18.09 5.49 -3.03
C VAL A 189 18.44 6.98 -3.07
N VAL A 190 19.72 7.33 -3.23
CA VAL A 190 20.15 8.74 -3.34
C VAL A 190 19.51 9.42 -4.54
N GLN A 191 19.39 8.75 -5.69
CA GLN A 191 18.72 9.31 -6.86
C GLN A 191 17.22 9.52 -6.60
N MET A 192 16.52 8.53 -6.04
CA MET A 192 15.11 8.69 -5.66
C MET A 192 14.90 9.85 -4.68
N MET A 193 15.78 10.00 -3.67
CA MET A 193 15.72 11.14 -2.74
C MET A 193 15.89 12.48 -3.46
N ARG A 194 16.79 12.57 -4.44
CA ARG A 194 16.99 13.78 -5.26
C ARG A 194 15.77 14.09 -6.10
N ASP A 195 15.18 13.09 -6.74
CA ASP A 195 14.01 13.25 -7.60
C ASP A 195 12.79 13.74 -6.78
N VAL A 196 12.57 13.18 -5.59
CA VAL A 196 11.55 13.63 -4.64
C VAL A 196 11.78 15.08 -4.21
N LYS A 197 13.03 15.46 -3.90
CA LYS A 197 13.34 16.85 -3.52
C LYS A 197 13.20 17.83 -4.69
N ALA A 198 13.56 17.42 -5.90
CA ALA A 198 13.42 18.24 -7.10
C ALA A 198 11.95 18.53 -7.46
N SER A 199 11.04 17.58 -7.17
CA SER A 199 9.60 17.75 -7.38
C SER A 199 8.87 18.45 -6.21
N GLY A 200 9.60 18.88 -5.17
CA GLY A 200 9.01 19.52 -3.99
C GLY A 200 8.31 18.55 -3.03
N GLY A 201 8.55 17.24 -3.17
CA GLY A 201 8.02 16.21 -2.29
C GLY A 201 8.70 16.18 -0.91
N ARG A 202 8.14 15.37 -0.01
CA ARG A 202 8.63 15.19 1.36
C ARG A 202 9.17 13.78 1.56
N ILE A 203 10.24 13.67 2.35
CA ILE A 203 10.89 12.41 2.71
C ILE A 203 10.68 12.20 4.21
N VAL A 204 9.99 11.12 4.56
CA VAL A 204 9.78 10.69 5.95
C VAL A 204 10.63 9.46 6.23
N VAL A 205 11.35 9.46 7.34
CA VAL A 205 12.13 8.32 7.82
C VAL A 205 11.40 7.64 8.96
N VAL A 206 11.22 6.32 8.87
CA VAL A 206 10.75 5.49 9.98
C VAL A 206 11.97 4.77 10.57
N ALA A 207 12.34 5.07 11.81
CA ALA A 207 13.58 4.59 12.41
C ALA A 207 13.38 3.89 13.76
N GLY A 208 14.08 2.77 13.94
CA GLY A 208 14.19 2.04 15.21
C GLY A 208 15.51 2.32 15.93
N PRO A 209 15.64 1.92 17.21
CA PRO A 209 16.80 2.22 18.05
C PRO A 209 18.12 1.62 17.52
N VAL A 210 18.05 0.59 16.67
CA VAL A 210 19.20 -0.01 15.98
C VAL A 210 19.99 1.02 15.16
N VAL A 211 19.37 2.11 14.71
CA VAL A 211 20.09 3.22 14.05
C VAL A 211 21.15 3.82 14.97
N VAL A 212 20.88 3.92 16.27
CA VAL A 212 21.87 4.41 17.25
C VAL A 212 22.85 3.30 17.60
N HIS A 213 22.37 2.09 17.91
CA HIS A 213 23.23 0.97 18.30
C HIS A 213 24.28 0.59 17.24
N SER A 214 23.98 0.82 15.96
CA SER A 214 24.90 0.57 14.85
C SER A 214 25.80 1.76 14.47
N GLY A 215 25.76 2.86 15.23
CA GLY A 215 26.54 4.09 14.94
C GLY A 215 25.94 4.95 13.81
N GLY A 216 24.76 4.61 13.31
CA GLY A 216 24.04 5.33 12.25
C GLY A 216 23.49 6.70 12.65
N GLY A 217 23.35 6.99 13.95
CA GLY A 217 22.70 8.21 14.45
C GLY A 217 23.32 9.51 13.93
N SER A 218 24.65 9.60 13.88
CA SER A 218 25.36 10.79 13.40
C SER A 218 25.10 11.08 11.91
N TYR A 219 24.95 10.02 11.10
CA TYR A 219 24.64 10.10 9.67
C TYR A 219 23.19 10.53 9.44
N LEU A 220 22.23 9.94 10.16
CA LEU A 220 20.83 10.35 10.10
C LEU A 220 20.66 11.81 10.52
N SER A 221 21.31 12.21 11.62
CA SER A 221 21.31 13.61 12.08
C SER A 221 21.87 14.58 11.03
N ARG A 222 22.88 14.15 10.25
CA ARG A 222 23.41 14.95 9.13
C ARG A 222 22.41 15.06 7.97
N LEU A 223 21.66 14.02 7.66
CA LEU A 223 20.61 14.07 6.64
C LEU A 223 19.49 15.03 7.03
N VAL A 224 19.03 14.96 8.29
CA VAL A 224 18.04 15.89 8.86
C VAL A 224 18.54 17.33 8.76
N ARG A 225 19.75 17.62 9.27
CA ARG A 225 20.33 18.99 9.23
C ARG A 225 20.52 19.54 7.82
N ARG A 226 20.75 18.68 6.83
CA ARG A 226 20.91 19.07 5.43
C ARG A 226 19.58 19.16 4.68
N GLY A 227 18.44 19.01 5.36
CA GLY A 227 17.11 19.13 4.75
C GLY A 227 16.71 17.93 3.89
N TRP A 228 17.38 16.78 4.01
CA TRP A 228 17.00 15.56 3.27
C TRP A 228 15.85 14.79 3.90
N VAL A 229 15.54 15.05 5.17
CA VAL A 229 14.47 14.39 5.93
C VAL A 229 13.51 15.45 6.44
N ASP A 230 12.24 15.35 6.06
CA ASP A 230 11.18 16.31 6.41
C ASP A 230 10.32 15.82 7.60
N GLY A 231 10.34 14.51 7.88
CA GLY A 231 9.66 13.92 9.01
C GLY A 231 10.39 12.70 9.55
N LEU A 232 10.32 12.50 10.87
CA LEU A 232 10.87 11.33 11.55
C LEU A 232 9.76 10.69 12.38
N LEU A 233 9.44 9.44 12.07
CA LEU A 233 8.51 8.61 12.84
C LEU A 233 9.33 7.56 13.60
N ALA A 234 9.22 7.58 14.92
CA ALA A 234 9.97 6.68 15.78
C ALA A 234 9.22 6.39 17.08
N GLY A 235 9.61 5.32 17.76
CA GLY A 235 9.18 5.04 19.13
C GLY A 235 10.09 5.68 20.18
N ASN A 236 9.67 5.63 21.44
CA ASN A 236 10.41 6.15 22.59
C ASN A 236 11.87 5.68 22.63
N ALA A 237 12.12 4.40 22.31
CA ALA A 237 13.45 3.81 22.39
C ALA A 237 14.51 4.55 21.54
N LEU A 238 14.18 4.93 20.30
CA LEU A 238 15.14 5.66 19.45
C LEU A 238 15.55 6.98 20.11
N ALA A 239 14.56 7.75 20.58
CA ALA A 239 14.81 9.06 21.20
C ALA A 239 15.66 8.92 22.46
N VAL A 240 15.35 7.95 23.33
CA VAL A 240 16.12 7.74 24.56
C VAL A 240 17.56 7.35 24.27
N HIS A 241 17.80 6.44 23.31
CA HIS A 241 19.16 6.01 22.99
C HIS A 241 19.98 7.08 22.28
N ASP A 242 19.38 7.90 21.42
CA ASP A 242 20.07 9.03 20.80
C ASP A 242 20.51 10.06 21.87
N VAL A 243 19.63 10.35 22.83
CA VAL A 243 19.91 11.23 23.97
C VAL A 243 20.94 10.62 24.93
N GLU A 244 20.85 9.33 25.23
CA GLU A 244 21.83 8.59 26.03
C GLU A 244 23.22 8.70 25.41
N HIS A 245 23.31 8.47 24.10
CA HIS A 245 24.57 8.57 23.36
C HIS A 245 25.10 10.00 23.37
N ALA A 246 24.24 11.00 23.17
CA ALA A 246 24.65 12.41 23.18
C ALA A 246 25.19 12.88 24.55
N PHE A 247 24.66 12.37 25.66
CA PHE A 247 25.10 12.77 27.01
C PHE A 247 26.21 11.91 27.59
N PHE A 248 26.23 10.61 27.29
CA PHE A 248 27.08 9.64 27.98
C PHE A 248 28.00 8.85 27.05
N GLY A 249 27.91 9.04 25.72
CA GLY A 249 28.67 8.25 24.74
C GLY A 249 28.21 6.80 24.64
N THR A 250 27.14 6.41 25.34
CA THR A 250 26.68 5.02 25.40
C THR A 250 25.31 4.80 24.78
N SER A 251 25.04 3.55 24.41
CA SER A 251 23.69 3.08 24.10
C SER A 251 23.46 1.74 24.80
N LEU A 252 22.46 1.68 25.69
CA LEU A 252 22.27 0.54 26.62
C LEU A 252 23.53 0.25 27.46
N GLY A 253 24.31 1.29 27.78
CA GLY A 253 25.56 1.12 28.51
C GLY A 253 26.72 0.52 27.72
N VAL A 254 26.60 0.41 26.39
CA VAL A 254 27.72 0.07 25.50
C VAL A 254 28.29 1.36 24.91
N ASP A 255 29.60 1.56 25.04
CA ASP A 255 30.33 2.61 24.35
C ASP A 255 30.32 2.31 22.84
N LEU A 256 29.77 3.22 22.03
CA LEU A 256 29.60 2.97 20.60
C LEU A 256 30.90 3.09 19.80
N ASP A 257 31.90 3.81 20.30
CA ASP A 257 33.20 3.97 19.64
C ASP A 257 34.10 2.76 19.93
N ALA A 258 34.08 2.27 21.17
CA ALA A 258 34.91 1.15 21.61
C ALA A 258 34.20 -0.21 21.48
N GLY A 259 32.88 -0.24 21.34
CA GLY A 259 32.08 -1.47 21.22
C GLY A 259 32.05 -2.32 22.49
N VAL A 260 32.36 -1.73 23.66
CA VAL A 260 32.47 -2.43 24.94
C VAL A 260 31.48 -1.89 25.96
N ALA A 261 31.05 -2.75 26.87
CA ALA A 261 30.19 -2.34 27.98
C ALA A 261 30.95 -1.41 28.93
N VAL A 262 30.30 -0.33 29.33
CA VAL A 262 30.79 0.64 30.32
C VAL A 262 30.32 0.22 31.71
N ASP A 263 31.19 0.38 32.70
CA ASP A 263 30.83 0.13 34.10
C ASP A 263 29.63 1.00 34.52
N GLU A 264 28.68 0.38 35.20
CA GLU A 264 27.36 0.94 35.51
C GLU A 264 26.55 1.52 34.32
N GLY A 265 26.87 1.15 33.07
CA GLY A 265 26.26 1.74 31.86
C GLY A 265 24.74 1.58 31.76
N HIS A 266 24.15 0.57 32.40
CA HIS A 266 22.70 0.40 32.50
C HIS A 266 22.00 1.61 33.15
N LYS A 267 22.71 2.38 34.00
CA LYS A 267 22.17 3.59 34.63
C LYS A 267 22.07 4.75 33.65
N ASN A 268 22.90 4.80 32.60
CA ASN A 268 22.94 5.91 31.65
C ASN A 268 21.61 6.06 30.92
N HIS A 269 20.99 4.94 30.53
CA HIS A 269 19.66 4.94 29.93
C HIS A 269 18.61 5.60 30.83
N MET A 270 18.53 5.21 32.10
CA MET A 270 17.60 5.80 33.06
C MET A 270 17.90 7.27 33.36
N ARG A 271 19.19 7.64 33.43
CA ARG A 271 19.63 9.03 33.58
C ARG A 271 19.22 9.89 32.39
N ALA A 272 19.32 9.37 31.17
CA ALA A 272 18.89 10.05 29.95
C ALA A 272 17.38 10.34 29.98
N ILE A 273 16.56 9.35 30.35
CA ILE A 273 15.11 9.54 30.52
C ILE A 273 14.83 10.62 31.57
N ASN A 274 15.48 10.53 32.73
CA ASN A 274 15.28 11.48 33.82
C ASN A 274 15.73 12.90 33.46
N ARG A 275 16.69 13.06 32.54
CA ARG A 275 17.22 14.37 32.14
C ARG A 275 16.27 15.15 31.24
N ILE A 276 15.40 14.46 30.49
CA ILE A 276 14.47 15.06 29.53
C ILE A 276 13.07 15.27 30.12
N ARG A 277 12.68 14.47 31.12
CA ARG A 277 11.45 14.68 31.90
C ARG A 277 11.49 15.97 32.70
#